data_AF-A0A6I9PQK6-F1
#
_entry.id   AF-A0A6I9PQK6-F1
#
_cell.length_a   1.000
_cell.length_b   1.000
_cell.length_c   1.000
_cell.angle_alpha   90.00
_cell.angle_beta   90.00
_cell.angle_gamma   90.00
#
_symmetry.space_group_name_H-M   'P 1'
#
loop_
_entity.id
_entity.type
_entity.pdbx_description
1 polymer ?
#
loop_
_entity_poly.entity_id
_entity_poly.type
_entity_poly.pdbx_seq_one_letter_code
_entity_poly.pdbx_strand_id
1 'polypeptide(L)'
;VSGEQLFADVAKDILLYVSRDLSDKSGGFYSAEDADSVPASGGPEKKEGGADKMEKREGAFCVWTAAEVRDLFPEAVEGSSGATQADVFMHHYGVKELGNVDPEQ
;
A
#
# COMPACT_ATOMS: atom_id res chain seq x y z
N VAL A 1 18.83 -20.57 -21.63
CA VAL A 1 17.36 -20.43 -21.46
C VAL A 1 16.84 -21.79 -21.00
N SER A 2 16.03 -21.85 -19.95
CA SER A 2 15.62 -23.11 -19.29
C SER A 2 14.74 -24.02 -20.15
N GLY A 3 13.96 -23.47 -21.10
CA GLY A 3 13.09 -24.24 -21.99
C GLY A 3 11.78 -24.72 -21.36
N GLU A 4 11.55 -24.40 -20.09
CA GLU A 4 10.33 -24.77 -19.38
C GLU A 4 9.17 -23.83 -19.75
N GLN A 5 8.02 -24.41 -20.07
CA GLN A 5 6.82 -23.69 -20.51
C GLN A 5 6.33 -22.68 -19.46
N LEU A 6 6.44 -23.02 -18.18
CA LEU A 6 6.07 -22.16 -17.05
C LEU A 6 6.70 -20.77 -17.17
N PHE A 7 8.00 -20.69 -17.43
CA PHE A 7 8.69 -19.40 -17.53
C PHE A 7 8.28 -18.61 -18.78
N ALA A 8 7.97 -19.30 -19.88
CA ALA A 8 7.48 -18.66 -21.08
C ALA A 8 6.08 -18.07 -20.88
N ASP A 9 5.23 -18.75 -20.12
CA ASP A 9 3.87 -18.27 -19.81
C ASP A 9 3.92 -17.07 -18.87
N VAL A 10 4.72 -17.14 -17.80
CA VAL A 10 4.95 -16.01 -16.89
C VAL A 10 5.46 -14.78 -17.66
N ALA A 11 6.42 -14.95 -18.56
CA ALA A 11 6.95 -13.83 -19.35
C ALA A 11 5.88 -13.21 -20.28
N LYS A 12 5.04 -14.03 -20.92
CA LYS A 12 3.94 -13.54 -21.77
C LYS A 12 2.92 -12.77 -20.94
N ASP A 13 2.56 -13.27 -19.77
CA ASP A 13 1.59 -12.63 -18.89
C ASP A 13 2.08 -11.25 -18.43
N ILE A 14 3.38 -11.15 -18.05
CA ILE A 14 4.00 -9.86 -17.70
C ILE A 14 3.94 -8.89 -18.88
N LEU A 15 4.30 -9.33 -20.10
CA LEU A 15 4.28 -8.46 -21.28
C LEU A 15 2.86 -8.03 -21.65
N LEU A 16 1.86 -8.90 -21.48
CA LEU A 16 0.44 -8.58 -21.68
C LEU A 16 -0.03 -7.53 -20.70
N TYR A 17 0.28 -7.69 -19.41
CA TYR A 17 -0.03 -6.70 -18.37
C TYR A 17 0.64 -5.35 -18.65
N VAL A 18 1.94 -5.33 -18.91
CA VAL A 18 2.69 -4.09 -19.21
C VAL A 18 2.11 -3.38 -20.44
N SER A 19 1.73 -4.13 -21.47
CA SER A 19 1.15 -3.55 -22.69
C SER A 19 -0.27 -3.03 -22.47
N ARG A 20 -1.05 -3.68 -21.60
CA ARG A 20 -2.46 -3.33 -21.34
C ARG A 20 -2.60 -2.17 -20.37
N ASP A 21 -1.92 -2.24 -19.23
CA ASP A 21 -2.18 -1.39 -18.06
C ASP A 21 -1.09 -0.31 -17.88
N LEU A 22 0.15 -0.61 -18.26
CA LEU A 22 1.28 0.32 -18.08
C LEU A 22 1.68 1.09 -19.35
N SER A 23 0.98 0.95 -20.48
CA SER A 23 1.33 1.65 -21.72
C SER A 23 0.65 3.01 -21.84
N ASP A 24 1.39 4.00 -22.32
CA ASP A 24 0.85 5.33 -22.64
C ASP A 24 0.58 5.49 -24.14
N LYS A 25 -0.44 6.28 -24.48
CA LYS A 25 -0.85 6.53 -25.88
C LYS A 25 0.22 7.22 -26.71
N SER A 26 1.19 7.91 -26.09
CA SER A 26 2.34 8.50 -26.76
C SER A 26 3.48 7.52 -27.00
N GLY A 27 3.33 6.24 -26.63
CA GLY A 27 4.32 5.18 -26.87
C GLY A 27 5.30 4.93 -25.72
N GLY A 28 5.09 5.56 -24.55
CA GLY A 28 5.86 5.30 -23.33
C GLY A 28 5.25 4.20 -22.46
N PHE A 29 5.91 3.92 -21.33
CA PHE A 29 5.35 3.09 -20.27
C PHE A 29 5.45 3.83 -18.93
N TYR A 30 4.45 3.66 -18.07
CA TYR A 30 4.51 4.09 -16.69
C TYR A 30 5.54 3.25 -15.92
N SER A 31 6.19 3.84 -14.92
CA SER A 31 7.20 3.14 -14.12
C SER A 31 6.62 2.16 -13.12
N ALA A 32 5.35 2.35 -12.72
CA ALA A 32 4.60 1.52 -11.78
C ALA A 32 3.09 1.77 -11.93
N GLU A 33 2.28 0.79 -11.52
CA GLU A 33 0.85 0.93 -11.26
C GLU A 33 0.64 0.96 -9.73
N ASP A 34 -0.40 1.64 -9.26
CA ASP A 34 -0.75 1.69 -7.85
C ASP A 34 -1.34 0.35 -7.35
N ALA A 35 -1.19 0.08 -6.06
CA ALA A 35 -1.77 -1.07 -5.40
C ALA A 35 -3.28 -0.81 -5.15
N ASP A 36 -4.09 -1.14 -6.16
CA ASP A 36 -5.55 -1.07 -6.16
C ASP A 36 -6.20 -2.13 -5.25
N SER A 37 -5.96 -2.03 -3.95
CA SER A 37 -6.46 -2.98 -2.97
C SER A 37 -7.89 -2.65 -2.51
N VAL A 38 -8.77 -3.65 -2.60
CA VAL A 38 -10.14 -3.57 -2.08
C VAL A 38 -10.12 -4.10 -0.64
N PRO A 39 -10.50 -3.32 0.39
CA PRO A 39 -10.49 -3.79 1.77
C PRO A 39 -11.30 -5.09 1.92
N ALA A 40 -10.78 -6.09 2.63
CA ALA A 40 -11.55 -7.30 2.89
C ALA A 40 -12.66 -7.02 3.91
N SER A 41 -13.83 -6.57 3.43
CA SER A 41 -15.11 -6.52 4.17
C SER A 41 -15.09 -5.77 5.51
N GLY A 42 -15.46 -4.48 5.53
CA GLY A 42 -16.06 -3.84 6.71
C GLY A 42 -15.25 -2.73 7.41
N GLY A 43 -15.26 -1.52 6.84
CA GLY A 43 -15.02 -0.25 7.55
C GLY A 43 -16.15 0.73 7.20
N PRO A 44 -16.61 1.62 8.10
CA PRO A 44 -17.96 2.12 8.09
C PRO A 44 -18.11 3.34 7.18
N GLU A 45 -18.39 3.17 5.90
CA GLU A 45 -19.17 4.16 5.15
C GLU A 45 -20.10 3.44 4.16
N LYS A 46 -21.15 2.82 4.71
CA LYS A 46 -22.38 2.65 3.95
C LYS A 46 -22.96 4.04 3.71
N LYS A 47 -22.60 4.69 2.59
CA LYS A 47 -23.36 5.87 2.14
C LYS A 47 -24.74 5.36 1.74
N GLU A 48 -25.74 5.69 2.55
CA GLU A 48 -27.13 5.38 2.25
C GLU A 48 -27.51 6.02 0.90
N GLY A 49 -27.77 5.20 -0.13
CA GLY A 49 -28.46 5.66 -1.34
C GLY A 49 -27.80 5.45 -2.71
N GLY A 50 -26.69 4.73 -2.85
CA GLY A 50 -26.10 4.49 -4.18
C GLY A 50 -25.26 3.22 -4.24
N ALA A 51 -25.29 2.53 -5.38
CA ALA A 51 -24.66 1.24 -5.65
C ALA A 51 -23.27 1.07 -5.01
N ASP A 52 -23.01 -0.11 -4.42
CA ASP A 52 -21.74 -0.59 -3.86
C ASP A 52 -20.53 -0.15 -4.72
N LYS A 53 -20.01 1.04 -4.44
CA LYS A 53 -18.66 1.43 -4.85
C LYS A 53 -17.79 1.15 -3.64
N MET A 54 -17.32 -0.08 -3.56
CA MET A 54 -16.24 -0.42 -2.64
C MET A 54 -15.01 0.33 -3.13
N GLU A 55 -14.69 1.46 -2.49
CA GLU A 55 -13.57 2.31 -2.88
C GLU A 55 -12.27 1.53 -2.67
N LYS A 56 -11.55 1.31 -3.78
CA LYS A 56 -10.16 0.87 -3.75
C LYS A 56 -9.37 1.92 -3.01
N ARG A 57 -8.50 1.50 -2.09
CA ARG A 57 -7.62 2.38 -1.35
C ARG A 57 -6.20 1.87 -1.49
N GLU A 58 -5.27 2.80 -1.72
CA GLU A 58 -3.84 2.51 -1.67
C GLU A 58 -3.51 1.94 -0.28
N GLY A 59 -2.80 0.80 -0.24
CA GLY A 59 -2.38 0.19 1.03
C GLY A 59 -3.51 -0.42 1.87
N ALA A 60 -4.64 -0.83 1.31
CA ALA A 60 -5.70 -1.49 2.07
C ALA A 60 -5.27 -2.84 2.70
N PHE A 61 -4.12 -3.39 2.28
CA PHE A 61 -3.47 -4.53 2.93
C PHE A 61 -2.03 -4.16 3.34
N CYS A 62 -1.65 -4.58 4.55
CA CYS A 62 -0.30 -4.43 5.13
C CYS A 62 0.08 -3.00 5.57
N VAL A 63 -0.87 -2.20 6.05
CA VAL A 63 -0.59 -0.92 6.72
C VAL A 63 -0.68 -1.06 8.25
N TRP A 64 0.07 -0.21 8.95
CA TRP A 64 -0.06 0.02 10.38
C TRP A 64 -0.46 1.46 10.63
N THR A 65 -1.41 1.66 11.53
CA THR A 65 -1.71 2.96 12.12
C THR A 65 -0.58 3.39 13.06
N ALA A 66 -0.43 4.69 13.28
CA ALA A 66 0.51 5.21 14.27
C ALA A 66 0.27 4.61 15.67
N ALA A 67 -0.99 4.36 16.04
CA ALA A 67 -1.36 3.71 17.30
C ALA A 67 -0.82 2.27 17.38
N GLU A 68 -1.01 1.47 16.33
CA GLU A 68 -0.48 0.09 16.30
C GLU A 68 1.05 0.06 16.37
N VAL A 69 1.74 1.00 15.72
CA VAL A 69 3.20 1.12 15.84
C VAL A 69 3.61 1.42 17.28
N ARG A 70 2.89 2.32 17.98
CA ARG A 70 3.15 2.64 19.39
C ARG A 70 2.91 1.43 20.30
N ASP A 71 1.87 0.67 20.04
CA ASP A 71 1.54 -0.53 20.82
C ASP A 71 2.56 -1.67 20.61
N LEU A 72 3.12 -1.79 19.40
CA LEU A 72 4.14 -2.78 19.06
C LEU A 72 5.53 -2.42 19.61
N PHE A 73 5.85 -1.13 19.73
CA PHE A 73 7.16 -0.63 20.18
C PHE A 73 7.07 0.31 21.39
N PRO A 74 6.53 -0.14 22.53
CA PRO A 74 6.25 0.73 23.69
C PRO A 74 7.50 1.07 24.51
N GLU A 75 8.62 0.38 24.29
CA GLU A 75 9.81 0.51 25.12
C GLU A 75 10.50 1.86 24.92
N ALA A 76 10.99 2.43 26.02
CA ALA A 76 11.84 3.61 25.99
C ALA A 76 13.22 3.27 25.41
N VAL A 77 13.80 4.21 24.65
CA VAL A 77 15.17 4.10 24.17
C VAL A 77 16.11 4.43 25.33
N GLU A 78 16.96 3.48 25.70
CA GLU A 78 17.95 3.65 26.77
C GLU A 78 18.86 4.86 26.50
N GLY A 79 19.07 5.69 27.52
CA GLY A 79 19.88 6.91 27.40
C GLY A 79 19.20 8.07 26.66
N SER A 80 17.95 7.91 26.22
CA SER A 80 17.16 9.02 25.66
C SER A 80 16.45 9.83 26.74
N SER A 81 16.12 11.08 26.43
CA SER A 81 15.31 11.95 27.29
C SER A 81 13.80 11.68 27.16
N GLY A 82 13.41 10.40 27.16
CA GLY A 82 12.00 9.97 27.12
C GLY A 82 11.45 9.61 25.75
N ALA A 83 12.29 9.34 24.76
CA ALA A 83 11.83 8.84 23.46
C ALA A 83 11.57 7.32 23.53
N THR A 84 10.55 6.86 22.83
CA THR A 84 10.24 5.43 22.65
C THR A 84 10.84 4.88 21.36
N GLN A 85 10.95 3.55 21.27
CA GLN A 85 11.31 2.87 20.02
C GLN A 85 10.31 3.22 18.90
N ALA A 86 9.02 3.35 19.23
CA ALA A 86 8.01 3.84 18.29
C ALA A 86 8.34 5.24 17.77
N ASP A 87 8.78 6.18 18.61
CA ASP A 87 9.13 7.53 18.15
C ASP A 87 10.31 7.50 17.15
N VAL A 88 11.30 6.64 17.37
CA VAL A 88 12.42 6.43 16.44
C VAL A 88 11.93 5.81 15.13
N PHE A 89 11.10 4.78 15.19
CA PHE A 89 10.53 4.12 14.03
C PHE A 89 9.71 5.09 13.17
N MET A 90 8.77 5.79 13.81
CA MET A 90 7.88 6.74 13.15
C MET A 90 8.66 7.89 12.52
N HIS A 91 9.71 8.39 13.19
CA HIS A 91 10.59 9.39 12.61
C HIS A 91 11.35 8.87 11.39
N HIS A 92 11.94 7.67 11.48
CA HIS A 92 12.76 7.11 10.40
C HIS A 92 11.95 6.77 9.14
N TYR A 93 10.77 6.17 9.31
CA TYR A 93 9.89 5.79 8.21
C TYR A 93 8.85 6.86 7.84
N GLY A 94 8.87 8.01 8.53
CA GLY A 94 7.99 9.14 8.24
C GLY A 94 6.51 8.88 8.54
N VAL A 95 6.20 8.00 9.50
CA VAL A 95 4.81 7.69 9.89
C VAL A 95 4.20 8.91 10.59
N LYS A 96 3.06 9.38 10.08
CA LYS A 96 2.32 10.51 10.66
C LYS A 96 1.16 10.02 11.53
N GLU A 97 0.81 10.79 12.56
CA GLU A 97 -0.30 10.48 13.46
C GLU A 97 -1.64 10.31 12.73
N LEU A 98 -1.89 11.09 11.68
CA LEU A 98 -3.12 11.03 10.88
C LEU A 98 -2.98 10.20 9.59
N GLY A 99 -1.88 9.44 9.46
CA GLY A 99 -1.57 8.69 8.24
C GLY A 99 -0.81 9.50 7.19
N ASN A 100 -0.26 8.77 6.22
CA ASN A 100 0.66 9.30 5.22
C ASN A 100 -0.01 9.75 3.92
N VAL A 101 -1.23 9.27 3.68
CA VAL A 101 -2.06 9.52 2.49
C VAL A 101 -3.29 10.31 2.91
N ASP A 102 -3.75 11.21 2.05
CA ASP A 102 -5.00 11.94 2.29
C ASP A 102 -6.19 10.95 2.28
N PRO A 103 -7.06 10.92 3.30
CA PRO A 103 -8.23 10.06 3.31
C PRO A 103 -9.19 10.27 2.13
N GLU A 104 -9.12 11.40 1.44
CA GLU A 104 -9.98 11.75 0.29
C GLU A 104 -9.34 11.46 -1.08
N GLN A 105 -8.11 10.91 -1.13
CA GLN A 105 -7.45 10.50 -2.39
C GLN A 105 -8.11 9.29 -3.05
#